data_AF-A0A9Q0RE98-F1
#
_entry.id   AF-A0A9Q0RE98-F1
#
_cell.length_a   1.000
_cell.length_b   1.000
_cell.length_c   1.000
_cell.angle_alpha   90.00
_cell.angle_beta   90.00
_cell.angle_gamma   90.00
#
_symmetry.space_group_name_H-M   'P 1'
#
loop_
_entity.id
_entity.type
_entity.pdbx_description
1 polymer ?
#
loop_
_entity_poly.entity_id
_entity_poly.type
_entity_poly.pdbx_seq_one_letter_code
_entity_poly.pdbx_strand_id
1 'polypeptide(L)' 'MENQNFIKRIQNYKEVDEEEAVKLAVMALVEVVESGKKNIDIGVLRNGKQIEFLERNKIADLVKEIEAEKKKKEEDNF' A
#
# COMPACT_ATOMS: atom_id res chain seq x y z
N MET A 1 1.63 17.57 -7.48
CA MET A 1 3.08 17.32 -7.38
C MET A 1 3.47 16.50 -6.16
N GLU A 2 2.68 16.49 -5.08
CA GLU A 2 2.95 15.65 -3.89
C GLU A 2 2.99 14.14 -4.18
N ASN A 3 2.09 13.63 -5.04
CA ASN A 3 2.06 12.20 -5.39
C ASN A 3 3.33 11.67 -6.08
N GLN A 4 4.06 12.50 -6.84
CA GLN A 4 5.30 12.06 -7.49
C GLN A 4 6.47 11.92 -6.50
N ASN A 5 6.42 12.62 -5.35
CA ASN A 5 7.46 12.55 -4.33
C ASN A 5 7.32 11.28 -3.46
N PHE A 6 6.11 10.73 -3.33
CA PHE A 6 5.86 9.51 -2.56
C PHE A 6 6.47 8.27 -3.24
N ILE A 7 6.22 8.07 -4.54
CA ILE A 7 6.79 6.93 -5.29
C ILE A 7 8.32 6.93 -5.26
N LYS A 8 8.95 8.11 -5.33
CA LYS A 8 10.41 8.24 -5.17
C LYS A 8 10.92 7.79 -3.80
N ARG A 9 10.12 7.93 -2.73
CA ARG A 9 10.48 7.43 -1.39
C ARG A 9 10.42 5.90 -1.33
N ILE A 10 9.44 5.27 -1.97
CA ILE A 10 9.33 3.80 -2.04
C ILE A 10 10.49 3.19 -2.82
N GLN A 11 10.94 3.83 -3.92
CA GLN A 11 12.04 3.33 -4.75
C GLN A 11 13.38 3.19 -4.02
N ASN A 12 13.55 3.84 -2.86
CA ASN A 12 14.77 3.74 -2.05
C ASN A 12 14.76 2.56 -1.06
N TYR A 13 13.64 1.84 -0.91
CA TYR A 13 13.58 0.63 -0.09
C TYR A 13 14.22 -0.54 -0.86
N LYS A 14 15.53 -0.70 -0.71
CA LYS A 14 16.22 -1.94 -1.07
C LYS A 14 16.15 -2.85 0.15
N GLU A 15 15.47 -3.99 -0.01
CA GLU A 15 15.33 -5.06 1.00
C GLU A 15 14.21 -4.84 2.03
N VAL A 16 12.97 -4.86 1.55
CA VAL A 16 11.79 -5.13 2.40
C VAL A 16 11.33 -6.56 2.17
N ASP A 17 10.73 -7.18 3.19
CA ASP A 17 10.06 -8.46 2.99
C ASP A 17 8.80 -8.31 2.14
N GLU A 18 8.21 -9.43 1.75
CA GLU A 18 7.04 -9.44 0.87
C GLU A 18 5.83 -8.73 1.50
N GLU A 19 5.62 -8.89 2.80
CA GLU A 19 4.47 -8.33 3.50
C GLU A 19 4.58 -6.80 3.56
N GLU A 20 5.77 -6.30 3.89
CA GLU A 20 6.09 -4.88 3.88
C GLU A 20 6.01 -4.31 2.45
N ALA A 21 6.51 -5.02 1.43
CA ALA A 21 6.37 -4.60 0.03
C ALA A 21 4.90 -4.45 -0.39
N VAL A 22 4.05 -5.41 0.00
CA VAL A 22 2.60 -5.34 -0.24
C VAL A 22 1.98 -4.16 0.49
N LYS A 23 2.30 -3.96 1.78
CA LYS A 23 1.77 -2.84 2.57
C LYS A 23 2.17 -1.49 1.95
N LEU A 24 3.43 -1.34 1.52
CA LEU A 24 3.91 -0.12 0.83
C LEU A 24 3.18 0.13 -0.50
N ALA A 25 2.92 -0.93 -1.28
CA ALA A 25 2.14 -0.81 -2.51
C ALA A 25 0.70 -0.36 -2.23
N VAL A 26 0.04 -0.93 -1.22
CA VAL A 26 -1.31 -0.49 -0.78
C VAL A 26 -1.27 0.97 -0.32
N MET A 27 -0.27 1.35 0.49
CA MET A 27 -0.12 2.74 0.96
C MET A 27 -0.03 3.72 -0.20
N ALA A 28 0.76 3.40 -1.23
CA ALA A 28 0.88 4.21 -2.43
C ALA A 28 -0.46 4.42 -3.13
N LEU A 29 -1.24 3.35 -3.24
CA LEU A 29 -2.54 3.40 -3.90
C LEU A 29 -3.57 4.19 -3.07
N VAL A 30 -3.54 4.11 -1.75
CA VAL A 30 -4.45 4.87 -0.88
C VAL A 30 -4.20 6.39 -0.99
N GLU A 31 -2.98 6.86 -1.26
CA GLU A 31 -2.68 8.30 -1.46
C GLU A 31 -3.22 8.86 -2.79
N VAL A 32 -3.39 8.02 -3.81
CA VAL A 32 -3.69 8.47 -5.18
C VAL A 32 -5.15 8.26 -5.58
N VAL A 33 -5.94 7.57 -4.76
CA VAL A 33 -7.34 7.23 -5.08
C VAL A 33 -8.29 7.94 -4.11
N GLU A 34 -8.99 8.97 -4.60
CA GLU A 34 -9.93 9.81 -3.82
C GLU A 34 -11.16 9.05 -3.27
N SER A 35 -11.41 7.80 -3.67
CA SER A 35 -12.58 7.03 -3.25
C SER A 35 -12.31 5.54 -3.01
N GLY A 36 -11.95 5.26 -1.75
CA GLY A 36 -12.29 4.07 -0.96
C GLY A 36 -12.31 2.68 -1.63
N LYS A 37 -11.35 1.84 -1.22
CA LYS A 37 -11.41 0.38 -0.95
C LYS A 37 -11.87 -0.58 -2.07
N LYS A 38 -12.55 -0.12 -3.13
CA LYS A 38 -13.27 -0.97 -4.11
C LYS A 38 -12.57 -1.09 -5.46
N ASN A 39 -11.53 -0.31 -5.72
CA ASN A 39 -10.89 -0.20 -7.04
C ASN A 39 -9.42 -0.67 -7.05
N ILE A 40 -9.00 -1.46 -6.07
CA ILE A 40 -7.61 -1.93 -5.95
C ILE A 40 -7.56 -3.45 -6.07
N ASP A 41 -6.82 -3.94 -7.07
CA ASP A 41 -6.39 -5.33 -7.17
C ASP A 41 -4.86 -5.38 -6.96
N ILE A 42 -4.38 -6.39 -6.24
CA ILE A 42 -2.96 -6.59 -5.96
C ILE A 42 -2.54 -7.99 -6.38
N GLY A 43 -1.49 -8.07 -7.19
CA GLY A 43 -0.83 -9.32 -7.58
C GLY A 43 0.62 -9.34 -7.11
N VAL A 44 1.04 -10.47 -6.55
CA VAL A 44 2.43 -10.73 -6.15
C VAL A 44 3.05 -11.70 -7.15
N LEU A 45 4.11 -11.26 -7.83
CA LEU A 45 4.92 -12.08 -8.71
C LEU A 45 6.20 -12.48 -7.98
N ARG A 46 6.48 -13.78 -7.94
CA ARG A 46 7.70 -14.34 -7.36
C ARG A 46 8.49 -15.05 -8.45
N ASN A 47 9.81 -15.08 -8.32
CA ASN A 47 10.68 -15.72 -9.32
C ASN A 47 10.25 -17.19 -9.54
N GLY A 48 9.99 -17.54 -10.81
CA GLY A 48 9.59 -18.89 -11.21
C GLY A 48 8.17 -19.30 -10.79
N LYS A 49 7.35 -18.40 -10.23
CA LYS A 49 5.97 -18.66 -9.83
C LYS A 49 4.99 -17.88 -10.68
N GLN A 50 3.75 -18.38 -10.75
CA GLN A 50 2.63 -17.63 -11.31
C GLN A 50 2.30 -16.43 -10.41
N ILE A 51 1.65 -15.41 -11.00
CA ILE A 51 1.13 -14.27 -10.25
C ILE A 51 0.05 -14.78 -9.29
N GLU A 52 0.18 -14.42 -8.02
CA GLU A 52 -0.82 -14.67 -6.99
C GLU A 52 -1.57 -13.38 -6.69
N PHE A 53 -2.88 -13.36 -6.94
CA PHE A 53 -3.73 -12.22 -6.59
C PHE A 53 -4.16 -12.33 -5.13
N LEU A 54 -4.06 -11.22 -4.41
CA LEU A 54 -4.53 -11.14 -3.03
C LEU A 54 -6.05 -11.13 -2.98
N GLU A 55 -6.61 -11.77 -1.96
CA GLU A 55 -8.04 -11.71 -1.71
C GLU A 55 -8.49 -10.28 -1.38
N ARG A 56 -9.66 -9.90 -1.89
CA ARG A 56 -10.26 -8.58 -1.65
C ARG A 56 -10.41 -8.26 -0.16
N ASN A 57 -10.72 -9.25 0.67
CA ASN A 57 -10.84 -9.06 2.12
C ASN A 57 -9.50 -8.64 2.74
N LYS A 58 -8.41 -9.30 2.35
CA LYS A 58 -7.05 -8.95 2.80
C LYS A 58 -6.67 -7.54 2.38
N ILE A 59 -6.96 -7.16 1.12
CA ILE A 59 -6.72 -5.80 0.63
C ILE A 59 -7.54 -4.78 1.44
N ALA A 60 -8.83 -5.08 1.69
CA ALA A 60 -9.71 -4.18 2.44
C ALA A 60 -9.24 -3.96 3.89
N ASP A 61 -8.71 -5.00 4.55
CA ASP A 61 -8.20 -4.89 5.91
C ASP A 61 -6.89 -4.10 5.96
N LEU A 62 -5.97 -4.33 5.02
CA LEU A 62 -4.74 -3.52 4.88
C LEU A 62 -5.05 -2.04 4.66
N VAL A 63 -6.05 -1.73 3.81
CA VAL A 63 -6.47 -0.33 3.58
C VAL A 63 -7.00 0.30 4.87
N LYS A 64 -7.83 -0.41 5.65
CA LYS A 64 -8.34 0.11 6.93
C LYS A 64 -7.21 0.38 7.92
N GLU A 65 -6.25 -0.54 8.02
CA GLU A 65 -5.08 -0.40 8.89
C GLU A 65 -4.27 0.85 8.52
N ILE A 66 -3.96 1.01 7.23
CA ILE A 66 -3.20 2.16 6.72
C ILE A 66 -3.94 3.49 6.97
N GLU A 67 -5.26 3.54 6.72
CA GLU A 67 -6.07 4.73 7.00
C GLU A 67 -6.05 5.08 8.51
N ALA A 68 -6.14 4.08 9.39
CA ALA A 68 -6.09 4.28 10.82
C ALA A 68 -4.70 4.78 11.29
N GLU A 69 -3.62 4.19 10.77
CA GLU A 69 -2.25 4.62 11.06
C GLU A 69 -1.98 6.06 10.60
N LYS A 70 -2.49 6.44 9.43
CA LYS A 70 -2.38 7.83 8.93
C LYS A 70 -3.09 8.81 9.85
N LYS A 71 -4.36 8.52 10.18
CA LYS A 71 -5.15 9.39 11.07
C LYS A 71 -4.46 9.58 12.42
N LYS A 72 -3.91 8.51 12.99
CA LYS A 72 -3.17 8.59 14.25
C LYS A 72 -1.90 9.45 14.13
N LYS A 73 -1.13 9.29 13.05
CA LYS A 73 0.05 10.13 12.80
C LYS A 73 -0.31 11.61 12.61
N GLU A 74 -1.46 11.92 12.04
CA GLU A 74 -1.94 13.30 11.92
C GLU A 74 -2.36 13.87 13.29
N GLU A 75 -3.06 13.07 14.10
CA GLU A 75 -3.47 13.44 15.47
C GLU A 75 -2.27 13.63 16.41
N ASP A 76 -1.23 12.79 16.31
CA ASP A 76 -0.01 12.87 17.13
C ASP A 76 0.93 14.04 16.73
N ASN A 77 0.70 14.67 15.57
CA ASN A 77 1.49 15.81 15.07
C ASN A 77 0.88 17.19 15.43
N PHE A 78 -0.17 17.22 16.25
CA PHE A 78 -0.83 18.41 16.79
C PHE A 78 -0.63 18.53 18.32
#